data_AF-A0A841UPT1-F1
#
_entry.id   AF-A0A841UPT1-F1
#
_cell.length_a   1.000
_cell.length_b   1.000
_cell.length_c   1.000
_cell.angle_alpha   90.00
_cell.angle_beta   90.00
_cell.angle_gamma   90.00
#
_symmetry.space_group_name_H-M   'P 1'
#
loop_
_entity.id
_entity.type
_entity.pdbx_description
1 polymer ?
#
loop_
_entity_poly.entity_id
_entity_poly.type
_entity_poly.pdbx_seq_one_letter_code
_entity_poly.pdbx_strand_id
1 'polypeptide(L)'
;MDEARLQAYVNLIEQLLACADGEEPNILQANQELIDPQFLQVMENYATGLEEQGNHNPVAWLRNMAQQLRQFLTLRLVNTGFRANASKF
;
A
#
# COMPACT_ATOMS: atom_id res chain seq x y z
N MET A 1 10.05 -5.96 14.06
CA MET A 1 9.84 -5.77 12.61
C MET A 1 11.03 -6.45 11.95
N ASP A 2 10.81 -7.41 11.06
CA ASP A 2 11.92 -8.10 10.40
C ASP A 2 12.53 -7.20 9.33
N GLU A 3 13.86 -7.07 9.32
CA GLU A 3 14.59 -6.24 8.33
C GLU A 3 14.27 -6.69 6.89
N ALA A 4 14.11 -7.99 6.66
CA ALA A 4 13.71 -8.53 5.37
C ALA A 4 12.32 -8.03 4.91
N ARG A 5 11.38 -7.88 5.85
CA ARG A 5 10.04 -7.39 5.56
C ARG A 5 10.03 -5.88 5.31
N LEU A 6 10.82 -5.12 6.06
CA LEU A 6 11.03 -3.71 5.80
C LEU A 6 11.64 -3.49 4.41
N GLN A 7 12.65 -4.27 4.03
CA GLN A 7 13.25 -4.21 2.70
C GLN A 7 12.22 -4.55 1.60
N ALA A 8 11.38 -5.56 1.82
CA ALA A 8 10.31 -5.90 0.87
C ALA A 8 9.32 -4.74 0.67
N TYR A 9 8.96 -4.03 1.73
CA TYR A 9 8.12 -2.84 1.65
C TYR A 9 8.78 -1.70 0.87
N VAL A 10 10.06 -1.42 1.15
CA VAL A 10 10.80 -0.38 0.41
C VAL A 10 10.91 -0.74 -1.07
N ASN A 11 11.27 -1.99 -1.39
CA ASN A 11 11.35 -2.47 -2.76
C ASN A 11 10.01 -2.36 -3.50
N LEU A 12 8.88 -2.60 -2.80
CA LEU A 12 7.55 -2.44 -3.39
C LEU A 12 7.23 -0.96 -3.65
N ILE A 13 7.57 -0.06 -2.73
CA ILE A 13 7.40 1.40 -2.92
C ILE A 13 8.23 1.88 -4.12
N GLU A 14 9.47 1.45 -4.24
CA GLU A 14 10.33 1.83 -5.36
C GLU A 14 9.84 1.29 -6.70
N GLN A 15 9.36 0.04 -6.74
CA GLN A 15 8.71 -0.51 -7.94
C GLN A 15 7.48 0.30 -8.35
N LEU A 16 6.67 0.70 -7.37
CA LEU A 16 5.48 1.53 -7.57
C LEU A 16 5.82 2.94 -8.07
N LEU A 17 6.94 3.52 -7.64
CA LEU A 17 7.40 4.83 -8.12
C LEU A 17 8.09 4.76 -9.49
N ALA A 18 8.66 3.61 -9.85
CA ALA A 18 9.39 3.41 -11.09
C ALA A 18 8.56 2.76 -12.22
N CYS A 19 7.37 2.22 -11.91
CA CYS A 19 6.52 1.58 -12.91
C CYS A 19 5.86 2.60 -13.85
N ALA A 20 5.44 2.15 -15.02
CA ALA A 20 4.66 2.96 -15.93
C ALA A 20 3.20 3.09 -15.43
N ASP A 21 2.53 4.16 -15.85
CA ASP A 21 1.11 4.38 -15.58
C ASP A 21 0.29 3.15 -16.05
N GLY A 22 -0.45 2.53 -15.14
CA GLY A 22 -1.29 1.37 -15.39
C GLY A 22 -0.69 0.02 -14.99
N GLU A 23 0.58 -0.03 -14.57
CA GLU A 23 1.22 -1.25 -14.05
C GLU A 23 1.07 -1.40 -12.52
N GLU A 24 0.70 -0.33 -11.81
CA GLU A 24 0.51 -0.33 -10.37
C GLU A 24 -0.44 -1.44 -9.89
N PRO A 25 -1.61 -1.67 -10.52
CA PRO A 25 -2.52 -2.71 -10.06
C PRO A 25 -1.92 -4.12 -10.15
N ASN A 26 -1.10 -4.39 -11.16
CA ASN A 26 -0.44 -5.69 -11.33
C ASN A 26 0.63 -5.90 -10.25
N ILE A 27 1.43 -4.87 -9.98
CA ILE A 27 2.46 -4.88 -8.93
C ILE A 27 1.80 -5.08 -7.56
N LEU A 28 0.74 -4.32 -7.26
CA LEU A 28 -0.02 -4.45 -6.02
C LEU A 28 -0.66 -5.85 -5.90
N GLN A 29 -1.20 -6.39 -7.00
CA GLN A 29 -1.79 -7.72 -7.02
C GLN A 29 -0.77 -8.83 -6.74
N ALA A 30 0.43 -8.73 -7.32
CA ALA A 30 1.52 -9.68 -7.09
C ALA A 30 2.05 -9.64 -5.66
N ASN A 31 1.95 -8.47 -5.00
CA ASN A 31 2.49 -8.23 -3.67
C ASN A 31 1.40 -8.05 -2.60
N GLN A 32 0.20 -8.61 -2.79
CA GLN A 32 -0.93 -8.45 -1.85
C GLN A 32 -0.62 -8.88 -0.42
N GLU A 33 0.30 -9.83 -0.24
CA GLU A 33 0.75 -10.28 1.08
C GLU A 33 1.51 -9.20 1.87
N LEU A 34 2.16 -8.27 1.15
CA LEU A 34 2.87 -7.13 1.72
C LEU A 34 1.93 -5.96 1.99
N ILE A 35 0.75 -5.91 1.38
CA ILE A 35 -0.21 -4.83 1.58
C ILE A 35 -0.92 -5.05 2.92
N ASP A 36 -0.39 -4.39 3.95
CA ASP A 36 -0.90 -4.41 5.31
C ASP A 36 -0.76 -3.01 5.97
N PRO A 37 -1.28 -2.81 7.19
CA PRO A 37 -1.15 -1.52 7.86
C PRO A 37 0.31 -1.07 8.11
N GLN A 38 1.26 -1.99 8.24
CA GLN A 38 2.67 -1.66 8.43
C GLN A 38 3.30 -1.14 7.14
N PHE A 39 2.96 -1.72 5.98
CA PHE A 39 3.34 -1.20 4.67
C PHE A 39 2.88 0.24 4.46
N LEU A 40 1.64 0.57 4.85
CA LEU A 40 1.12 1.94 4.77
C LEU A 40 1.95 2.90 5.62
N GLN A 41 2.38 2.49 6.81
CA GLN A 41 3.22 3.31 7.67
C GLN A 41 4.61 3.54 7.03
N VAL A 42 5.18 2.52 6.40
CA VAL A 42 6.47 2.64 5.70
C VAL A 42 6.36 3.56 4.49
N MET A 43 5.23 3.51 3.76
CA MET A 43 4.95 4.38 2.62
C MET A 43 4.86 5.86 3.03
N GLU A 44 4.21 6.16 4.16
CA GLU A 44 4.16 7.52 4.71
C GLU A 44 5.55 8.02 5.17
N ASN A 45 6.33 7.14 5.81
CA ASN A 45 7.71 7.47 6.22
C ASN A 45 8.60 7.75 5.00
N TYR A 46 8.48 6.96 3.94
CA TYR A 46 9.20 7.16 2.68
C TYR A 46 8.79 8.48 2.01
N ALA A 47 7.49 8.77 1.96
CA ALA A 47 6.98 10.04 1.45
C ALA A 47 7.52 11.23 2.26
N THR A 48 7.58 11.12 3.59
CA THR A 48 8.15 12.18 4.44
C THR A 48 9.64 12.41 4.12
N GLY A 49 10.42 11.33 3.95
CA GLY A 49 11.83 11.44 3.55
C GLY A 49 12.03 12.07 2.16
N LEU A 50 11.11 11.85 1.21
CA LEU A 50 11.14 12.51 -0.10
C LEU A 50 10.76 13.99 -0.03
N GLU A 51 9.84 14.35 0.87
CA GLU A 51 9.43 15.74 1.12
C GLU A 51 10.61 16.56 1.66
N GLU A 52 11.40 15.99 2.57
CA GLU A 52 12.63 16.60 3.09
C GLU A 52 13.71 16.80 2.01
N GLN A 53 13.73 15.93 0.99
CA GLN A 53 14.65 16.04 -0.16
C GLN A 53 14.16 17.05 -1.22
N GLY A 54 13.00 17.68 -1.01
CA GLY A 54 12.41 18.65 -1.94
C GLY A 54 11.68 18.01 -3.13
N ASN A 55 11.42 16.70 -3.09
CA ASN A 55 10.76 15.99 -4.18
C ASN A 55 9.24 15.86 -3.94
N HIS A 56 8.49 16.92 -4.23
CA HIS A 56 7.07 17.01 -3.85
C HIS A 56 6.10 16.18 -4.73
N ASN A 57 6.45 15.92 -5.99
CA ASN A 57 5.58 15.15 -6.91
C ASN A 57 5.33 13.70 -6.45
N PRO A 58 6.36 12.88 -6.13
CA PRO A 58 6.14 11.53 -5.65
C PRO A 58 5.51 11.48 -4.25
N VAL A 59 5.64 12.52 -3.43
CA VAL A 59 5.02 12.59 -2.09
C VAL A 59 3.51 12.59 -2.18
N ALA A 60 2.95 13.45 -3.04
CA ALA A 60 1.50 13.53 -3.22
C ALA A 60 0.93 12.20 -3.75
N TRP A 61 1.65 11.58 -4.68
CA TRP A 61 1.28 10.29 -5.25
C TRP A 61 1.30 9.16 -4.20
N LEU A 62 2.38 9.04 -3.41
CA LEU A 62 2.49 8.04 -2.35
C LEU A 62 1.42 8.21 -1.28
N ARG A 63 1.15 9.44 -0.83
CA ARG A 63 0.09 9.72 0.14
C ARG A 63 -1.28 9.33 -0.43
N ASN A 64 -1.56 9.64 -1.70
CA ASN A 64 -2.81 9.26 -2.35
C ASN A 64 -2.95 7.72 -2.45
N MET A 65 -1.88 7.03 -2.87
CA MET A 65 -1.83 5.58 -2.95
C MET A 65 -2.05 4.92 -1.58
N ALA A 66 -1.39 5.43 -0.53
CA ALA A 66 -1.56 4.94 0.84
C ALA A 66 -3.03 5.04 1.30
N GLN A 67 -3.74 6.12 0.95
CA GLN A 67 -5.18 6.25 1.24
C GLN A 67 -6.03 5.22 0.47
N GLN A 68 -5.76 5.00 -0.81
CA GLN A 68 -6.47 3.99 -1.61
C GLN A 68 -6.27 2.58 -1.04
N LEU A 69 -5.03 2.23 -0.69
CA LEU A 69 -4.70 0.95 -0.08
C LEU A 69 -5.32 0.79 1.31
N ARG A 70 -5.40 1.86 2.09
CA ARG A 70 -6.13 1.87 3.37
C ARG A 70 -7.60 1.52 3.17
N GLN A 71 -8.26 2.15 2.19
CA GLN A 71 -9.65 1.83 1.85
C GLN A 71 -9.80 0.38 1.39
N PHE A 72 -8.88 -0.11 0.56
CA PHE A 72 -8.85 -1.50 0.13
C PHE A 72 -8.76 -2.47 1.32
N LEU A 73 -7.86 -2.20 2.27
CA LEU A 73 -7.74 -3.00 3.50
C LEU A 73 -9.02 -2.96 4.34
N THR A 74 -9.63 -1.79 4.51
CA THR A 74 -10.91 -1.64 5.22
C THR A 74 -12.01 -2.44 4.54
N LEU A 75 -12.16 -2.32 3.21
CA LEU A 75 -13.15 -3.08 2.44
C LEU A 75 -12.91 -4.59 2.51
N ARG A 76 -11.64 -5.02 2.48
CA ARG A 76 -11.26 -6.44 2.64
C ARG A 76 -11.75 -6.98 3.99
N LEU A 77 -11.54 -6.21 5.07
CA LEU A 77 -11.98 -6.58 6.42
C LEU A 77 -13.52 -6.60 6.55
N VAL A 78 -14.22 -5.62 5.95
CA VAL A 78 -15.69 -5.53 5.99
C VAL A 78 -16.36 -6.65 5.18
N ASN A 79 -15.84 -6.98 3.99
CA ASN A 79 -16.37 -8.06 3.15
C ASN A 79 -16.19 -9.44 3.78
N THR A 80 -15.14 -9.64 4.59
CA THR A 80 -14.99 -10.89 5.37
C THR A 80 -16.00 -10.99 6.53
N GLY A 81 -16.49 -9.88 7.08
CA GLY A 81 -17.50 -9.87 8.14
C GLY A 81 -18.94 -10.10 7.65
N PHE A 82 -19.29 -9.61 6.45
CA PHE A 82 -20.65 -9.73 5.91
C PHE A 82 -20.99 -11.14 5.39
N ARG A 83 -20.01 -11.92 4.93
CA ARG A 83 -20.23 -13.30 4.44
C ARG A 83 -20.59 -14.29 5.55
N ALA A 84 -20.33 -13.99 6.82
CA ALA A 84 -20.68 -14.87 7.94
C ALA A 84 -22.18 -14.84 8.31
N ASN A 85 -22.98 -13.91 7.77
CA ASN A 85 -24.41 -13.75 8.11
C ASN A 85 -25.36 -13.97 6.90
N ALA A 86 -24.85 -14.42 5.76
CA ALA A 86 -25.69 -14.71 4.59
C ALA A 86 -26.12 -16.19 4.49
N SER A 87 -25.80 -17.03 5.49
CA SER A 87 -26.13 -18.46 5.49
C SER A 87 -27.35 -18.83 6.37
N LYS A 88 -28.21 -17.85 6.71
CA LYS A 88 -29.38 -18.08 7.58
C LYS A 88 -30.72 -17.52 7.06
N PHE A 89 -30.83 -17.25 5.76
CA PHE A 89 -32.12 -16.98 5.13
C PHE A 89 -32.35 -17.92 3.97
#